data_AF-A0A0L0BBC9-F1
#
_entry.id   AF-A0A0L0BBC9-F1
#
_cell.length_a   1.000
_cell.length_b   1.000
_cell.length_c   1.000
_cell.angle_alpha   90.00
_cell.angle_beta   90.00
_cell.angle_gamma   90.00
#
_symmetry.space_group_name_H-M   'P 1'
#
loop_
_entity.id
_entity.type
_entity.pdbx_description
1 polymer ?
#
loop_
_entity_poly.entity_id
_entity_poly.type
_entity_poly.pdbx_seq_one_letter_code
_entity_poly.pdbx_strand_id
1 'polypeptide(L)'
;KRQLAVQAQTCNAAVSALLGWRETEVALLTELLPQKTAKTVAHIDWLRRAQAVSLETGLNAATLLQACSLTADSPEADWQAVGQAAMAAVRA
;
A
#
# COMPACT_ATOMS: atom_id res chain seq x y z
N LYS A 1 23.25 -4.73 7.15
CA LYS A 1 21.86 -5.16 6.87
C LYS A 1 20.89 -4.77 7.99
N ARG A 2 21.13 -5.15 9.26
CA ARG A 2 20.26 -4.79 10.40
C ARG A 2 20.00 -3.28 10.58
N GLN A 3 21.03 -2.45 10.46
CA GLN A 3 20.90 -0.98 10.60
C GLN A 3 20.03 -0.34 9.51
N LEU A 4 20.08 -0.85 8.28
CA LEU A 4 19.24 -0.37 7.17
C LEU A 4 17.76 -0.75 7.39
N ALA A 5 17.51 -1.95 7.92
CA ALA A 5 16.15 -2.38 8.27
C ALA A 5 15.56 -1.53 9.40
N VAL A 6 16.36 -1.20 10.42
CA VAL A 6 15.94 -0.29 11.51
C VAL A 6 15.64 1.11 10.95
N GLN A 7 16.48 1.63 10.05
CA GLN A 7 16.23 2.92 9.40
C GLN A 7 14.93 2.91 8.58
N ALA A 8 14.68 1.86 7.78
CA ALA A 8 13.46 1.73 7.01
C ALA A 8 12.21 1.71 7.92
N GLN A 9 12.26 0.96 9.03
CA GLN A 9 11.19 0.95 10.02
C GLN A 9 10.93 2.36 10.59
N THR A 10 11.97 3.07 11.04
CA THR A 10 11.83 4.43 11.56
C THR A 10 11.22 5.39 10.53
N CYS A 11 11.62 5.27 9.27
CA CYS A 11 11.04 6.06 8.19
C CYS A 11 9.55 5.72 7.95
N ASN A 12 9.20 4.44 7.97
CA ASN A 12 7.82 3.99 7.79
C ASN A 12 6.92 4.47 8.95
N ALA A 13 7.39 4.39 10.19
CA ALA A 13 6.71 4.95 11.35
C ALA A 13 6.51 6.47 11.22
N ALA A 14 7.51 7.21 10.76
CA ALA A 14 7.41 8.65 10.55
C ALA A 14 6.38 9.02 9.48
N VAL A 15 6.36 8.29 8.35
CA VAL A 15 5.36 8.50 7.29
C VAL A 15 3.97 8.06 7.74
N SER A 16 3.86 6.96 8.47
CA SER A 16 2.61 6.50 9.09
C SER A 16 2.01 7.58 9.99
N ALA A 17 2.82 8.20 10.84
CA ALA A 17 2.39 9.32 11.69
C ALA A 17 2.00 10.56 10.88
N LEU A 18 2.76 10.90 9.83
CA LEU A 18 2.47 12.04 8.96
C LEU A 18 1.13 11.90 8.22
N LEU A 19 0.83 10.68 7.75
CA LEU A 19 -0.37 10.38 6.98
C LEU A 19 -1.56 9.99 7.87
N GLY A 20 -1.35 9.68 9.16
CA GLY A 20 -2.38 9.12 10.03
C GLY A 20 -2.84 7.74 9.54
N TRP A 21 -1.92 6.91 9.02
CA TRP A 21 -2.23 5.63 8.39
C TRP A 21 -1.47 4.47 9.03
N ARG A 22 -1.92 3.23 8.83
CA ARG A 22 -1.29 2.06 9.46
C ARG A 22 0.13 1.84 8.92
N GLU A 23 1.11 1.69 9.82
CA GLU A 23 2.51 1.48 9.44
C GLU A 23 2.72 0.23 8.58
N THR A 24 1.92 -0.82 8.78
CA THR A 24 1.97 -2.04 7.96
C THR A 24 1.60 -1.79 6.49
N GLU A 25 0.65 -0.90 6.23
CA GLU A 25 0.25 -0.49 4.88
C GLU A 25 1.35 0.34 4.21
N VAL A 26 1.90 1.29 4.97
CA VAL A 26 3.03 2.12 4.53
C VAL A 26 4.23 1.23 4.20
N ALA A 27 4.58 0.29 5.08
CA ALA A 27 5.71 -0.62 4.87
C ALA A 27 5.57 -1.40 3.57
N LEU A 28 4.37 -1.97 3.32
CA LEU A 28 4.08 -2.73 2.12
C LEU A 28 4.27 -1.89 0.84
N LEU A 29 3.80 -0.64 0.84
CA LEU A 29 3.97 0.25 -0.30
C LEU A 29 5.40 0.74 -0.46
N THR A 30 6.12 1.00 0.65
CA THR A 30 7.51 1.45 0.57
C THR A 30 8.44 0.41 -0.02
N GLU A 31 8.14 -0.89 0.07
CA GLU A 31 8.89 -1.96 -0.61
C GLU A 31 8.92 -1.80 -2.14
N LEU A 32 7.95 -1.09 -2.73
CA LEU A 32 7.92 -0.78 -4.16
C LEU A 32 8.81 0.40 -4.56
N LEU A 33 9.34 1.15 -3.59
CA LEU A 33 10.20 2.29 -3.85
C LEU A 33 11.64 1.82 -4.15
N PRO A 34 12.42 2.56 -4.98
CA PRO A 34 13.76 2.13 -5.39
C PRO A 34 14.74 1.86 -4.23
N GLN A 35 14.58 2.54 -3.09
CA GLN A 35 15.39 2.32 -1.89
C GLN A 35 14.61 1.68 -0.73
N LYS A 36 13.42 1.13 -1.01
CA LYS A 36 12.52 0.55 -0.01
C LYS A 36 12.17 1.52 1.14
N THR A 37 12.18 2.81 0.84
CA THR A 37 12.03 3.89 1.83
C THR A 37 11.59 5.17 1.13
N ALA A 38 10.67 5.91 1.73
CA ALA A 38 10.29 7.23 1.26
C ALA A 38 11.38 8.26 1.60
N LYS A 39 12.10 8.75 0.58
CA LYS A 39 13.23 9.68 0.73
C LYS A 39 12.99 11.05 0.10
N THR A 40 11.94 11.18 -0.70
CA THR A 40 11.62 12.39 -1.46
C THR A 40 10.15 12.74 -1.24
N VAL A 41 9.82 14.02 -1.44
CA VAL A 41 8.42 14.48 -1.41
C VAL A 41 7.58 13.74 -2.45
N ALA A 42 8.16 13.35 -3.60
CA ALA A 42 7.48 12.55 -4.61
C ALA A 42 7.11 11.14 -4.09
N HIS A 43 7.99 10.49 -3.31
CA HIS A 43 7.65 9.21 -2.68
C HIS A 43 6.50 9.37 -1.67
N ILE A 44 6.51 10.47 -0.90
CA ILE A 44 5.47 10.77 0.09
C ILE A 44 4.14 11.09 -0.60
N ASP A 45 4.14 11.87 -1.69
CA ASP A 45 2.93 12.18 -2.47
C ASP A 45 2.31 10.90 -3.05
N TRP A 46 3.13 9.99 -3.57
CA TRP A 46 2.65 8.70 -4.05
C TRP A 46 2.00 7.88 -2.92
N LEU A 47 2.61 7.79 -1.74
CA LEU A 47 2.03 7.11 -0.57
C LEU A 47 0.70 7.76 -0.13
N ARG A 48 0.63 9.10 -0.13
CA ARG A 48 -0.58 9.85 0.19
C ARG A 48 -1.71 9.55 -0.80
N ARG A 49 -1.42 9.45 -2.10
CA ARG A 49 -2.42 9.06 -3.11
C ARG A 49 -2.89 7.63 -2.93
N ALA A 50 -1.97 6.70 -2.67
CA ALA A 50 -2.32 5.32 -2.38
C ALA A 50 -3.24 5.21 -1.15
N GLN A 51 -2.93 5.94 -0.07
CA GLN A 51 -3.78 6.06 1.10
C GLN A 51 -5.17 6.60 0.76
N ALA A 52 -5.24 7.70 0.00
CA ALA A 52 -6.53 8.30 -0.37
C ALA A 52 -7.43 7.28 -1.08
N VAL A 53 -6.89 6.53 -2.04
CA VAL A 53 -7.62 5.46 -2.73
C VAL A 53 -8.00 4.33 -1.78
N SER A 54 -7.14 3.94 -0.83
CA SER A 54 -7.50 2.96 0.21
C SER A 54 -8.69 3.40 1.05
N LEU A 55 -8.72 4.68 1.45
CA LEU A 55 -9.81 5.23 2.25
C LEU A 55 -11.10 5.34 1.46
N GLU A 56 -11.02 5.73 0.18
CA GLU A 56 -12.19 5.84 -0.71
C GLU A 56 -12.80 4.48 -1.06
N THR A 57 -11.96 3.46 -1.26
CA THR A 57 -12.41 2.12 -1.69
C THR A 57 -12.65 1.16 -0.52
N GLY A 58 -12.14 1.48 0.67
CA GLY A 58 -12.09 0.58 1.82
C GLY A 58 -11.09 -0.59 1.68
N LEU A 59 -10.32 -0.63 0.58
CA LEU A 59 -9.33 -1.67 0.33
C LEU A 59 -8.01 -1.37 1.05
N ASN A 60 -7.37 -2.41 1.59
CA ASN A 60 -6.00 -2.31 2.05
C ASN A 60 -5.00 -2.23 0.87
N ALA A 61 -3.77 -1.81 1.13
CA ALA A 61 -2.72 -1.62 0.15
C ALA A 61 -2.37 -2.91 -0.61
N ALA A 62 -2.37 -4.07 0.06
CA ALA A 62 -2.09 -5.34 -0.61
C ALA A 62 -3.15 -5.63 -1.68
N THR A 63 -4.43 -5.50 -1.34
CA THR A 63 -5.54 -5.70 -2.27
C THR A 63 -5.57 -4.63 -3.36
N LEU A 64 -5.25 -3.36 -3.04
CA LEU A 64 -5.14 -2.31 -4.05
C LEU A 64 -4.04 -2.60 -5.08
N LEU A 65 -2.87 -3.04 -4.62
CA LEU A 65 -1.79 -3.40 -5.54
C LEU A 65 -2.17 -4.60 -6.40
N GLN A 66 -2.83 -5.60 -5.82
CA GLN A 66 -3.36 -6.73 -6.58
C GLN A 66 -4.37 -6.25 -7.64
N ALA A 67 -5.31 -5.38 -7.26
CA ALA A 67 -6.28 -4.79 -8.19
C ALA A 67 -5.59 -4.02 -9.34
N CYS A 68 -4.56 -3.24 -9.04
CA CYS A 68 -3.77 -2.51 -10.05
C CYS A 68 -2.96 -3.43 -10.97
N SER A 69 -2.63 -4.66 -10.53
CA SER A 69 -1.88 -5.63 -11.32
C SER A 69 -2.75 -6.53 -12.20
N LEU A 70 -4.08 -6.49 -12.03
CA LEU A 70 -4.99 -7.31 -12.81
C LEU A 70 -4.98 -6.89 -14.29
N THR A 71 -4.90 -7.89 -15.16
CA THR A 71 -5.03 -7.74 -16.61
C THR A 71 -6.03 -8.77 -17.15
N ALA A 72 -6.37 -8.67 -18.43
CA ALA A 72 -7.26 -9.64 -19.09
C ALA A 72 -6.71 -11.08 -19.06
N ASP A 73 -5.40 -11.23 -18.89
CA ASP A 73 -4.71 -12.53 -18.84
C ASP A 73 -4.48 -13.04 -17.41
N SER A 74 -4.88 -12.28 -16.38
CA SER A 74 -4.76 -12.72 -14.99
C SER A 74 -5.64 -13.93 -14.71
N PRO A 75 -5.20 -14.87 -13.86
CA PRO A 75 -6.00 -16.01 -13.42
C PRO A 75 -7.35 -15.57 -12.84
N GLU A 76 -8.40 -16.37 -13.10
CA GLU A 76 -9.76 -16.12 -12.56
C GLU A 76 -9.76 -15.97 -11.03
N ALA A 77 -8.92 -16.75 -10.33
CA ALA A 77 -8.79 -16.70 -8.88
C ALA A 77 -8.36 -15.31 -8.37
N ASP A 78 -7.50 -14.60 -9.10
CA ASP A 78 -7.02 -13.27 -8.72
C ASP A 78 -8.14 -12.23 -8.88
N TRP A 79 -8.92 -12.33 -9.97
CA TRP A 79 -10.12 -11.52 -10.18
C TRP A 79 -11.17 -11.75 -9.10
N GLN A 80 -11.41 -13.02 -8.75
CA GLN A 80 -12.35 -13.38 -7.70
C GLN A 80 -11.92 -12.82 -6.33
N ALA A 81 -10.64 -12.94 -5.97
CA ALA A 81 -10.11 -12.45 -4.71
C ALA A 81 -10.29 -10.92 -4.56
N VAL A 82 -9.92 -10.15 -5.59
CA VAL A 82 -10.10 -8.68 -5.59
C VAL A 82 -11.58 -8.31 -5.55
N GLY A 83 -12.43 -8.98 -6.34
CA GLY A 83 -13.87 -8.74 -6.35
C GLY A 83 -14.53 -9.00 -5.00
N GLN A 84 -14.17 -10.10 -4.32
CA GLN A 84 -14.66 -10.41 -2.98
C GLN A 84 -14.23 -9.36 -1.95
N ALA A 85 -12.96 -8.92 -2.00
CA ALA A 85 -12.46 -7.89 -1.11
C ALA A 85 -13.17 -6.54 -1.32
N ALA A 86 -13.43 -6.15 -2.57
CA ALA A 86 -14.19 -4.94 -2.89
C ALA A 86 -15.64 -5.04 -2.39
N MET A 87 -16.31 -6.18 -2.59
CA MET A 87 -17.67 -6.39 -2.08
C MET A 87 -17.74 -6.39 -0.56
N ALA A 88 -16.70 -6.86 0.14
CA ALA A 88 -16.60 -6.80 1.58
C ALA A 88 -16.40 -5.36 2.08
N ALA A 89 -15.56 -4.57 1.40
CA ALA A 89 -15.28 -3.19 1.76
C ALA A 89 -16.53 -2.29 1.67
N VAL A 90 -17.41 -2.50 0.69
CA VAL A 90 -18.68 -1.76 0.55
C VAL A 90 -19.67 -2.04 1.70
N ARG A 91 -19.52 -3.17 2.38
CA ARG A 91 -20.44 -3.61 3.45
C ARG A 91 -19.97 -3.24 4.85
N ALA A 92 -18.75 -2.72 5.00
CA ALA A 92 -18.11 -2.38 6.26
C ALA A 92 -18.45 -0.94 6.69
#